data_AF-A0A9P8JJZ1-F1
#
_entry.id   AF-A0A9P8JJZ1-F1
#
_cell.length_a   1.000
_cell.length_b   1.000
_cell.length_c   1.000
_cell.angle_alpha   90.00
_cell.angle_beta   90.00
_cell.angle_gamma   90.00
#
_symmetry.space_group_name_H-M   'P 1'
#
loop_
_entity.id
_entity.type
_entity.pdbx_description
1 polymer ?
#
loop_
_entity_poly.entity_id
_entity_poly.type
_entity_poly.pdbx_seq_one_letter_code
_entity_poly.pdbx_strand_id
1 'polypeptide(L)'
;TFIKSQKPIIGGVTGFFSRLKDKGTLVKETWGTVSTAISAQMEIEEMARAEERGGEDWTDEKKADFERRVTGKILAAAWRGSKFEIQSVLRDVCDKVLYDKTVKVDKRIERAHALLVIGDVFSKAARSADEEGDHLAFEQLMAEAAQKKEKKKKDKEPKEPKEPKA
;
A
#
# COMPACT_ATOMS: atom_id res chain seq x y z
N THR A 1 -1.49 19.75 -9.61
CA THR A 1 -0.14 20.13 -9.09
C THR A 1 -0.10 21.61 -8.75
N PHE A 2 0.66 21.99 -7.71
CA PHE A 2 0.80 23.37 -7.22
C PHE A 2 1.15 24.37 -8.34
N ILE A 3 2.11 24.03 -9.20
CA ILE A 3 2.52 24.86 -10.36
C ILE A 3 1.34 25.17 -11.30
N LYS A 4 0.51 24.16 -11.61
CA LYS A 4 -0.65 24.31 -12.50
C LYS A 4 -1.75 25.17 -11.86
N SER A 5 -1.91 25.12 -10.54
CA SER A 5 -2.92 25.93 -9.83
C SER A 5 -2.58 27.41 -9.74
N GLN A 6 -1.33 27.82 -9.99
CA GLN A 6 -0.93 29.24 -10.03
C GLN A 6 -1.26 29.93 -11.36
N LYS A 7 -1.73 29.20 -12.38
CA LYS A 7 -2.17 29.78 -13.67
C LYS A 7 -3.70 29.89 -13.73
N PRO A 8 -4.28 31.09 -13.58
CA PRO A 8 -5.74 31.26 -13.41
C PRO A 8 -6.59 30.93 -14.64
N ILE A 9 -6.00 30.83 -15.84
CA ILE A 9 -6.74 30.71 -17.11
C ILE A 9 -7.03 29.24 -17.51
N ILE A 10 -6.33 28.26 -16.92
CA ILE A 10 -6.41 26.82 -17.32
C ILE A 10 -6.88 25.92 -16.13
N GLY A 11 -6.98 26.47 -14.92
CA GLY A 11 -7.11 25.68 -13.68
C GLY A 11 -8.52 25.34 -13.19
N GLY A 12 -9.58 25.88 -13.81
CA GLY A 12 -10.93 25.86 -13.25
C GLY A 12 -11.61 24.48 -13.19
N VAL A 13 -11.30 23.56 -14.11
CA VAL A 13 -11.95 22.23 -14.18
C VAL A 13 -10.92 21.10 -14.05
N THR A 14 -9.76 21.25 -14.70
CA THR A 14 -8.63 20.31 -14.63
C THR A 14 -7.96 20.27 -13.24
N GLY A 15 -7.96 21.40 -12.51
CA GLY A 15 -7.38 21.49 -11.17
C GLY A 15 -8.22 20.80 -10.08
N PHE A 16 -9.55 20.84 -10.20
CA PHE A 16 -10.47 20.19 -9.26
C PHE A 16 -10.52 18.67 -9.45
N PHE A 17 -10.50 18.19 -10.70
CA PHE A 17 -10.48 16.75 -11.00
C PHE A 17 -9.20 16.07 -10.48
N SER A 18 -8.04 16.71 -10.65
CA SER A 18 -6.77 16.24 -10.08
C SER A 18 -6.87 16.11 -8.55
N ARG A 19 -7.37 17.14 -7.85
CA ARG A 19 -7.52 17.12 -6.39
C ARG A 19 -8.47 16.03 -5.88
N LEU A 20 -9.57 15.78 -6.59
CA LEU A 20 -10.51 14.72 -6.23
C LEU A 20 -9.90 13.32 -6.43
N LYS A 21 -9.17 13.11 -7.53
CA LYS A 21 -8.42 11.87 -7.78
C LYS A 21 -7.37 11.62 -6.70
N ASP A 22 -6.64 12.66 -6.29
CA ASP A 22 -5.61 12.56 -5.25
C ASP A 22 -6.24 12.19 -3.90
N LYS A 23 -7.35 12.82 -3.52
CA LYS A 23 -8.09 12.49 -2.30
C LYS A 23 -8.69 11.08 -2.34
N GLY A 24 -9.24 10.65 -3.47
CA GLY A 24 -9.76 9.28 -3.64
C GLY A 24 -8.68 8.22 -3.54
N THR A 25 -7.49 8.52 -4.08
CA THR A 25 -6.32 7.64 -3.95
C THR A 25 -5.89 7.51 -2.49
N LEU A 26 -5.85 8.62 -1.75
CA LEU A 26 -5.53 8.60 -0.32
C LEU A 26 -6.51 7.74 0.48
N VAL A 27 -7.82 7.89 0.29
CA VAL A 27 -8.83 7.07 0.98
C VAL A 27 -8.66 5.59 0.65
N LYS A 28 -8.41 5.26 -0.62
CA LYS A 28 -8.14 3.88 -1.05
C LYS A 28 -6.87 3.31 -0.39
N GLU A 29 -5.80 4.10 -0.31
CA GLU A 29 -4.54 3.68 0.33
C GLU A 29 -4.70 3.50 1.84
N THR A 30 -5.39 4.42 2.53
CA THR A 30 -5.71 4.31 3.96
C THR A 30 -6.57 3.08 4.22
N TRP A 31 -7.62 2.86 3.43
CA TRP A 31 -8.47 1.65 3.54
C TRP A 31 -7.67 0.37 3.30
N GLY A 32 -6.79 0.35 2.31
CA GLY A 32 -5.91 -0.78 2.04
C GLY A 32 -4.97 -1.09 3.19
N THR A 33 -4.48 -0.07 3.88
CA THR A 33 -3.62 -0.19 5.07
C THR A 33 -4.40 -0.76 6.25
N VAL A 34 -5.54 -0.14 6.58
CA VAL A 34 -6.41 -0.56 7.68
C VAL A 34 -6.93 -1.99 7.48
N SER A 35 -7.44 -2.33 6.29
CA SER A 35 -7.95 -3.66 6.00
C SER A 35 -6.87 -4.76 6.06
N THR A 36 -5.61 -4.42 5.80
CA THR A 36 -4.50 -5.38 5.92
C THR A 36 -4.15 -5.63 7.39
N ALA A 37 -4.14 -4.60 8.24
CA ALA A 37 -3.94 -4.76 9.68
C ALA A 37 -5.05 -5.61 10.32
N ILE A 38 -6.31 -5.34 9.97
CA ILE A 38 -7.46 -6.16 10.43
C ILE A 38 -7.30 -7.61 9.97
N SER A 39 -6.91 -7.83 8.71
CA SER A 39 -6.69 -9.18 8.18
C SER A 39 -5.60 -9.96 8.92
N ALA A 40 -4.58 -9.29 9.45
CA ALA A 40 -3.52 -9.90 10.23
C ALA A 40 -4.03 -10.27 11.63
N GLN A 41 -4.72 -9.35 12.30
CA GLN A 41 -5.33 -9.59 13.61
C GLN A 41 -6.30 -10.78 13.58
N MET A 42 -7.16 -10.87 12.56
CA MET A 42 -8.11 -12.00 12.44
C MET A 42 -7.41 -13.36 12.34
N GLU A 43 -6.26 -13.48 11.66
CA GLU A 43 -5.56 -14.77 11.60
C GLU A 43 -4.79 -15.08 12.88
N ILE A 44 -4.26 -14.06 13.57
CA ILE A 44 -3.65 -14.25 14.88
C ILE A 44 -4.70 -14.81 15.84
N GLU A 45 -5.91 -14.24 15.82
CA GLU A 45 -7.02 -14.72 16.64
C GLU A 45 -7.49 -16.12 16.22
N GLU A 46 -7.56 -16.42 14.92
CA GLU A 46 -7.88 -17.77 14.42
C GLU A 46 -6.85 -18.80 14.87
N MET A 47 -5.56 -18.47 14.81
CA MET A 47 -4.46 -19.33 15.28
C MET A 47 -4.56 -19.57 16.79
N ALA A 48 -4.78 -18.52 17.58
CA ALA A 48 -4.93 -18.64 19.03
C ALA A 48 -6.11 -19.55 19.41
N ARG A 49 -7.27 -19.38 18.74
CA ARG A 49 -8.45 -20.24 18.96
C ARG A 49 -8.20 -21.69 18.56
N ALA A 50 -7.43 -21.94 17.51
CA ALA A 50 -7.09 -23.29 17.09
C ALA A 50 -6.15 -23.98 18.10
N GLU A 51 -5.17 -23.23 18.63
CA GLU A 51 -4.26 -23.70 19.67
C GLU A 51 -4.98 -23.98 21.00
N GLU A 52 -5.95 -23.13 21.39
CA GLU A 52 -6.79 -23.35 22.57
C GLU A 52 -7.71 -24.58 22.45
N ARG A 53 -8.28 -24.83 21.27
CA ARG A 53 -9.15 -25.99 21.04
C ARG A 53 -8.37 -27.30 21.07
N GLY A 54 -7.13 -27.30 20.60
CA GLY A 54 -6.30 -28.49 20.48
C GLY A 54 -6.96 -29.61 19.67
N GLY A 55 -6.54 -30.85 19.92
CA GLY A 55 -7.08 -32.07 19.29
C GLY A 55 -6.10 -32.75 18.34
N GLU A 56 -6.43 -33.95 17.87
CA GLU A 56 -5.60 -34.76 16.97
C GLU A 56 -5.30 -34.06 15.64
N ASP A 57 -6.22 -33.17 15.22
CA ASP A 57 -6.09 -32.35 14.04
C ASP A 57 -5.15 -31.15 14.22
N TRP A 58 -4.66 -30.82 15.42
CA TRP A 58 -3.71 -29.74 15.64
C TRP A 58 -2.28 -30.29 15.67
N THR A 59 -1.78 -30.65 14.49
CA THR A 59 -0.44 -31.20 14.31
C THR A 59 0.62 -30.09 14.19
N ASP A 60 1.89 -30.45 14.44
CA ASP A 60 3.02 -29.53 14.25
C ASP A 60 3.08 -28.94 12.83
N GLU A 61 2.71 -29.72 11.81
CA GLU A 61 2.63 -29.27 10.42
C GLU A 61 1.57 -28.17 10.23
N LYS A 62 0.36 -28.37 10.78
CA LYS A 62 -0.71 -27.36 10.71
C LYS A 62 -0.36 -26.10 11.50
N LYS A 63 0.30 -26.24 12.65
CA LYS A 63 0.80 -25.10 13.43
C LYS A 63 1.83 -24.29 12.65
N ALA A 64 2.82 -24.94 12.05
CA ALA A 64 3.81 -24.28 11.20
C ALA A 64 3.17 -23.56 10.00
N ASP A 65 2.13 -24.14 9.40
CA ASP A 65 1.37 -23.51 8.32
C ASP A 65 0.60 -22.25 8.75
N PHE A 66 0.02 -22.25 9.96
CA PHE A 66 -0.60 -21.08 10.56
C PHE A 66 0.44 -19.99 10.86
N GLU A 67 1.57 -20.35 11.48
CA GLU A 67 2.67 -19.42 11.78
C GLU A 67 3.19 -18.74 10.52
N ARG A 68 3.38 -19.49 9.42
CA ARG A 68 3.82 -18.92 8.14
C ARG A 68 2.81 -17.91 7.59
N ARG A 69 1.50 -18.20 7.65
CA ARG A 69 0.44 -17.29 7.20
C ARG A 69 0.35 -16.03 8.04
N VAL A 70 0.35 -16.18 9.36
CA VAL A 70 0.28 -15.08 10.32
C VAL A 70 1.47 -14.14 10.10
N THR A 71 2.68 -14.70 10.06
CA THR A 71 3.92 -13.95 9.76
C THR A 71 3.77 -13.14 8.48
N GLY A 72 3.35 -13.79 7.39
CA GLY A 72 3.15 -13.13 6.10
C GLY A 72 2.16 -11.95 6.16
N LYS A 73 1.05 -12.08 6.90
CA LYS A 73 0.07 -10.99 7.03
C LYS A 73 0.56 -9.86 7.94
N ILE A 74 1.29 -10.18 9.01
CA ILE A 74 1.92 -9.18 9.88
C ILE A 74 2.92 -8.36 9.06
N LEU A 75 3.79 -9.03 8.28
CA LEU A 75 4.74 -8.35 7.40
C LEU A 75 4.02 -7.45 6.39
N ALA A 76 2.93 -7.91 5.80
CA ALA A 76 2.15 -7.11 4.85
C ALA A 76 1.47 -5.90 5.48
N ALA A 77 1.03 -6.02 6.74
CA ALA A 77 0.48 -4.90 7.51
C ALA A 77 1.58 -3.90 7.86
N ALA A 78 2.73 -4.38 8.35
CA ALA A 78 3.88 -3.55 8.68
C ALA A 78 4.38 -2.76 7.45
N TRP A 79 4.56 -3.42 6.31
CA TRP A 79 4.95 -2.76 5.05
C TRP A 79 3.99 -1.65 4.64
N ARG A 80 2.67 -1.91 4.68
CA ARG A 80 1.66 -0.89 4.36
C ARG A 80 1.65 0.25 5.37
N GLY A 81 1.84 -0.04 6.66
CA GLY A 81 1.97 0.96 7.72
C GLY A 81 3.17 1.87 7.48
N SER A 82 4.35 1.30 7.22
CA SER A 82 5.56 2.06 6.88
C SER A 82 5.37 2.92 5.63
N LYS A 83 4.78 2.37 4.56
CA LYS A 83 4.47 3.14 3.35
C LYS A 83 3.54 4.32 3.66
N PHE A 84 2.47 4.08 4.42
CA PHE A 84 1.51 5.12 4.78
C PHE A 84 2.17 6.27 5.55
N GLU A 85 3.01 5.95 6.53
CA GLU A 85 3.74 6.93 7.33
C GLU A 85 4.69 7.77 6.47
N ILE A 86 5.52 7.12 5.64
CA ILE A 86 6.43 7.81 4.70
C ILE A 86 5.64 8.74 3.77
N GLN A 87 4.54 8.26 3.20
CA GLN A 87 3.69 9.09 2.34
C GLN A 87 3.06 10.25 3.12
N SER A 88 2.73 10.08 4.40
CA SER A 88 2.18 11.13 5.26
C SER A 88 3.21 12.23 5.52
N VAL A 89 4.42 11.85 5.94
CA VAL A 89 5.53 12.78 6.13
C VAL A 89 5.83 13.55 4.85
N LEU A 90 5.85 12.88 3.69
CA LEU A 90 6.06 13.54 2.40
C LEU A 90 4.97 14.56 2.06
N ARG A 91 3.69 14.25 2.35
CA ARG A 91 2.59 15.21 2.19
C ARG A 91 2.78 16.43 3.09
N ASP A 92 3.09 16.22 4.36
CA ASP A 92 3.31 17.32 5.32
C ASP A 92 4.47 18.22 4.90
N VAL A 93 5.56 17.63 4.40
CA VAL A 93 6.70 18.38 3.84
C VAL A 93 6.26 19.18 2.61
N CYS A 94 5.55 18.55 1.67
CA CYS A 94 5.04 19.26 0.50
C CYS A 94 4.12 20.42 0.90
N ASP A 95 3.27 20.24 1.92
CA ASP A 95 2.36 21.28 2.36
C ASP A 95 3.10 22.48 2.97
N LYS A 96 4.08 22.21 3.83
CA LYS A 96 4.95 23.24 4.43
C LYS A 96 5.77 23.99 3.37
N VAL A 97 6.32 23.26 2.38
CA VAL A 97 7.20 23.84 1.35
C VAL A 97 6.41 24.67 0.34
N LEU A 98 5.23 24.19 -0.09
CA LEU A 98 4.46 24.77 -1.19
C LEU A 98 3.43 25.80 -0.74
N TYR A 99 2.83 25.66 0.44
CA TYR A 99 1.69 26.49 0.85
C TYR A 99 1.97 27.49 1.98
N ASP A 100 3.20 27.60 2.48
CA ASP A 100 3.61 28.62 3.45
C ASP A 100 3.38 30.04 2.88
N LYS A 101 2.39 30.77 3.39
CA LYS A 101 1.98 32.09 2.87
C LYS A 101 2.92 33.22 3.29
N THR A 102 3.84 32.98 4.22
CA THR A 102 4.85 33.98 4.62
C THR A 102 5.93 34.15 3.55
N VAL A 103 6.06 33.18 2.64
CA VAL A 103 7.02 33.18 1.53
C VAL A 103 6.35 33.64 0.23
N LYS A 104 7.03 34.53 -0.51
CA LYS A 104 6.57 35.02 -1.83
C LYS A 104 6.26 33.87 -2.80
N VAL A 105 5.22 34.04 -3.62
CA VAL A 105 4.75 32.99 -4.54
C VAL A 105 5.83 32.51 -5.50
N ASP A 106 6.64 33.41 -6.05
CA ASP A 106 7.73 33.07 -6.99
C ASP A 106 8.73 32.12 -6.34
N LYS A 107 9.09 32.36 -5.08
CA LYS A 107 9.99 31.48 -4.33
C LYS A 107 9.39 30.11 -4.05
N ARG A 108 8.06 30.02 -3.89
CA ARG A 108 7.35 28.74 -3.74
C ARG A 108 7.27 27.97 -5.06
N ILE A 109 7.22 28.67 -6.19
CA ILE A 109 7.33 28.06 -7.52
C ILE A 109 8.73 27.48 -7.72
N GLU A 110 9.80 28.21 -7.37
CA GLU A 110 11.18 27.66 -7.38
C GLU A 110 11.29 26.39 -6.52
N ARG A 111 10.75 26.41 -5.30
CA ARG A 111 10.69 25.21 -4.42
C ARG A 111 9.94 24.05 -5.07
N ALA A 112 8.84 24.32 -5.75
CA ALA A 112 8.09 23.28 -6.47
C ALA A 112 8.90 22.65 -7.59
N HIS A 113 9.70 23.43 -8.32
CA HIS A 113 10.64 22.89 -9.31
C HIS A 113 11.75 22.05 -8.67
N ALA A 114 12.32 22.49 -7.55
CA ALA A 114 13.31 21.71 -6.81
C ALA A 114 12.75 20.35 -6.36
N LEU A 115 11.50 20.30 -5.86
CA LEU A 115 10.84 19.05 -5.49
C LEU A 115 10.68 18.09 -6.68
N LEU A 116 10.45 18.60 -7.90
CA LEU A 116 10.39 17.76 -9.11
C LEU A 116 11.75 17.14 -9.43
N VAL A 117 12.84 17.90 -9.28
CA VAL A 117 14.21 17.39 -9.49
C VAL A 117 14.53 16.29 -8.47
N ILE A 118 14.21 16.52 -7.19
CA ILE A 118 14.41 15.50 -6.14
C ILE A 118 13.61 14.24 -6.46
N GLY A 119 12.34 14.39 -6.88
CA GLY A 119 11.49 13.27 -7.28
C GLY A 119 12.06 12.48 -8.47
N ASP A 120 12.68 13.15 -9.44
CA ASP A 120 13.35 12.51 -10.57
C ASP A 120 14.61 11.74 -10.16
N VAL A 121 15.37 12.25 -9.18
CA VAL A 121 16.52 11.51 -8.63
C VAL A 121 16.04 10.25 -7.91
N PHE A 122 15.01 10.35 -7.06
CA PHE A 122 14.49 9.18 -6.33
C PHE A 122 13.79 8.16 -7.24
N SER A 123 13.17 8.58 -8.34
CA SER A 123 12.54 7.64 -9.28
C SER A 123 13.55 6.78 -10.04
N LYS A 124 14.79 7.26 -10.15
CA LYS A 124 15.92 6.56 -10.80
C LYS A 124 16.75 5.74 -9.82
N ALA A 125 16.45 5.81 -8.52
CA ALA A 125 17.15 4.99 -7.53
C ALA A 125 16.86 3.51 -7.80
N ALA A 126 17.93 2.73 -7.94
CA ALA A 126 17.89 1.29 -8.14
C ALA A 126 18.79 0.62 -7.09
N ARG A 127 18.49 -0.64 -6.77
CA ARG A 127 19.32 -1.46 -5.88
C ARG A 127 20.68 -1.72 -6.52
N SER A 128 21.71 -1.83 -5.70
CA SER A 128 23.01 -2.31 -6.17
C SER A 128 23.02 -3.85 -6.30
N ALA A 129 23.97 -4.38 -7.07
CA ALA A 129 24.02 -5.82 -7.41
C ALA A 129 24.21 -6.74 -6.19
N ASP A 130 24.77 -6.22 -5.10
CA ASP A 130 24.93 -6.87 -3.80
C ASP A 130 23.64 -6.85 -2.96
N GLU A 131 22.79 -5.84 -3.11
CA GLU A 131 21.49 -5.73 -2.40
C GLU A 131 20.40 -6.65 -2.99
N GLU A 132 20.57 -7.12 -4.23
CA GLU A 132 19.62 -8.04 -4.88
C GLU A 132 19.68 -9.46 -4.32
N GLY A 133 20.79 -9.89 -3.71
CA GLY A 133 21.02 -11.27 -3.27
C GLY A 133 20.42 -11.64 -1.90
N ASP A 134 20.60 -10.79 -0.90
CA ASP A 134 20.29 -11.12 0.51
C ASP A 134 18.87 -10.69 0.96
N HIS A 135 18.21 -9.78 0.26
CA HIS A 135 16.91 -9.22 0.69
C HIS A 135 15.67 -9.91 0.08
N LEU A 136 15.87 -10.95 -0.73
CA LEU A 136 14.78 -11.68 -1.39
C LEU A 136 13.92 -12.49 -0.43
N ALA A 137 14.44 -12.91 0.73
CA ALA A 137 13.67 -13.71 1.68
C ALA A 137 12.44 -12.97 2.22
N PHE A 138 12.59 -11.68 2.52
CA PHE A 138 11.48 -10.83 2.96
C PHE A 138 10.44 -10.64 1.86
N GLU A 139 10.89 -10.38 0.63
CA GLU A 139 10.01 -10.17 -0.52
C GLU A 139 9.30 -11.47 -0.94
N GLN A 140 9.96 -12.62 -0.84
CA GLN A 140 9.37 -13.93 -1.07
C GLN A 140 8.31 -14.25 -0.02
N LEU A 141 8.60 -14.07 1.27
CA LEU A 141 7.61 -14.24 2.35
C LEU A 141 6.39 -13.34 2.15
N MET A 142 6.61 -12.09 1.73
CA MET A 142 5.56 -11.14 1.39
C MET A 142 4.74 -11.57 0.15
N ALA A 143 5.41 -12.05 -0.90
CA ALA A 143 4.78 -12.51 -2.12
C ALA A 143 3.93 -13.76 -1.88
N GLU A 144 4.42 -14.73 -1.13
CA GLU A 144 3.69 -15.95 -0.78
C GLU A 144 2.43 -15.64 0.05
N ALA A 145 2.54 -14.72 1.02
CA ALA A 145 1.41 -14.27 1.83
C ALA A 145 0.33 -13.57 0.99
N ALA A 146 0.74 -12.84 -0.05
CA ALA A 146 -0.17 -12.19 -0.99
C ALA A 146 -0.83 -13.19 -1.96
N GLN A 147 -0.10 -14.17 -2.48
CA GLN A 147 -0.59 -15.15 -3.47
C GLN A 147 -1.66 -16.10 -2.93
N LYS A 148 -1.59 -16.53 -1.65
CA LYS A 148 -2.63 -17.39 -1.05
C LYS A 148 -4.03 -16.71 -1.05
N LYS A 149 -4.11 -15.37 -1.10
CA LYS A 149 -5.40 -14.64 -1.26
C LYS A 149 -5.99 -14.76 -2.67
N GLU A 150 -5.19 -14.88 -3.72
CA GLU A 150 -5.69 -14.99 -5.10
C GLU A 150 -6.30 -16.36 -5.38
N LYS A 151 -5.68 -17.44 -4.87
CA LYS A 151 -6.24 -18.80 -4.99
C LYS A 151 -7.61 -18.93 -4.30
N LYS A 152 -7.74 -18.44 -3.05
CA LYS A 152 -9.03 -18.39 -2.33
C LYS A 152 -10.09 -17.51 -3.00
N LYS A 153 -9.72 -16.55 -3.86
CA LYS A 153 -10.67 -15.73 -4.64
C LYS A 153 -11.15 -16.44 -5.90
N LYS A 154 -10.26 -17.14 -6.62
CA LYS A 154 -10.61 -17.94 -7.79
C LYS A 154 -11.55 -19.10 -7.45
N ASP A 155 -11.41 -19.67 -6.26
CA ASP A 155 -12.29 -20.76 -5.79
C ASP A 155 -13.69 -20.28 -5.34
N LYS A 156 -13.91 -18.96 -5.23
CA LYS A 156 -15.18 -18.36 -4.77
C LYS A 156 -15.99 -17.69 -5.88
N GLU A 157 -15.55 -17.70 -7.14
CA GLU A 157 -16.38 -17.26 -8.27
C GLU A 157 -17.43 -18.36 -8.59
N PRO A 158 -18.74 -18.06 -8.52
CA PRO A 158 -19.76 -19.01 -8.97
C PRO A 158 -19.60 -19.17 -10.49
N LYS A 159 -19.37 -20.40 -10.96
CA LYS A 159 -19.52 -20.72 -12.38
C LYS A 159 -20.98 -20.48 -12.76
N GLU A 160 -21.25 -19.47 -13.58
CA GLU A 160 -22.58 -19.26 -14.18
C GLU A 160 -23.05 -20.55 -14.86
N PRO A 161 -24.31 -21.00 -14.63
CA PRO A 161 -24.84 -22.16 -15.30
C PRO A 161 -25.03 -21.83 -16.79
N LYS A 162 -24.34 -22.56 -17.66
CA LYS A 162 -24.58 -22.53 -19.11
C LYS A 162 -25.98 -23.09 -19.38
N GLU A 163 -26.88 -22.24 -19.87
CA GLU A 163 -28.19 -22.68 -20.37
C GLU A 163 -28.01 -23.71 -21.50
N PRO A 164 -28.79 -24.81 -21.51
CA PRO A 164 -28.84 -25.71 -22.65
C PRO A 164 -29.61 -25.03 -23.77
N LYS A 165 -28.97 -24.87 -24.94
CA LYS A 165 -29.66 -24.50 -26.17
C LYS A 165 -30.61 -25.63 -26.56
N ALA A 166 -31.91 -25.34 -26.59
CA ALA A 166 -32.91 -26.12 -27.33
C ALA A 166 -32.98 -25.63 -28.78
#